data_AF-L0JN02-F1
#
_entry.id   AF-L0JN02-F1
#
_cell.length_a   1.000
_cell.length_b   1.000
_cell.length_c   1.000
_cell.angle_alpha   90.00
_cell.angle_beta   90.00
_cell.angle_gamma   90.00
#
_symmetry.space_group_name_H-M   'P 1'
#
loop_
_entity.id
_entity.type
_entity.pdbx_description
1 polymer ?
#
loop_
_entity_poly.entity_id
_entity_poly.type
_entity_poly.pdbx_seq_one_letter_code
_entity_poly.pdbx_strand_id
1 'polypeptide(L)' 'MSFTDPVFTTLSFLTGLFICATSGTLAVLTVLLAPNDSKANFVVLMSLIAVGFGAATMRVTFKAVQACLAEIANILL' A
#
# COMPACT_ATOMS: atom_id res chain seq x y z
N MET A 1 15.86 -13.41 2.83
CA MET A 1 16.02 -12.30 1.85
C MET A 1 16.43 -11.06 2.63
N SER A 2 17.39 -10.28 2.12
CA SER A 2 17.87 -9.07 2.80
C SER A 2 16.95 -7.88 2.55
N PHE A 3 16.89 -6.93 3.49
CA PHE A 3 16.19 -5.64 3.29
C PHE A 3 16.82 -4.77 2.20
N THR A 4 18.01 -5.13 1.73
CA THR A 4 18.71 -4.47 0.61
C THR A 4 18.44 -5.13 -0.74
N ASP A 5 17.71 -6.25 -0.77
CA ASP A 5 17.42 -6.94 -2.03
C ASP A 5 16.39 -6.13 -2.85
N PRO A 6 16.73 -5.71 -4.08
CA PRO A 6 15.91 -4.79 -4.87
C PRO A 6 14.56 -5.39 -5.25
N VAL A 7 14.50 -6.71 -5.48
CA VAL A 7 13.26 -7.42 -5.80
C VAL A 7 12.36 -7.45 -4.57
N PHE A 8 12.92 -7.81 -3.41
CA PHE A 8 12.20 -7.81 -2.14
C PHE A 8 11.65 -6.43 -1.77
N THR A 9 12.45 -5.36 -1.92
CA THR A 9 11.99 -4.00 -1.62
C THR A 9 10.91 -3.52 -2.56
N THR A 10 10.99 -3.89 -3.84
CA THR A 10 10.01 -3.52 -4.86
C THR A 10 8.68 -4.26 -4.67
N LEU A 11 8.75 -5.57 -4.41
CA LEU A 11 7.58 -6.36 -4.07
C LEU A 11 6.92 -5.89 -2.77
N SER A 12 7.72 -5.49 -1.77
CA SER A 12 7.21 -4.95 -0.51
C SER A 12 6.50 -3.61 -0.72
N PHE A 13 7.05 -2.72 -1.54
CA PHE A 13 6.40 -1.46 -1.93
C PHE A 13 5.07 -1.72 -2.65
N LEU A 14 5.07 -2.63 -3.63
CA LEU A 14 3.87 -2.98 -4.40
C LEU A 14 2.79 -3.60 -3.51
N THR A 15 3.21 -4.42 -2.53
CA THR A 15 2.32 -4.97 -1.50
C THR A 15 1.71 -3.86 -0.67
N GLY A 16 2.50 -2.88 -0.21
CA GLY A 16 2.00 -1.72 0.52
C GLY A 16 0.99 -0.90 -0.29
N LEU A 17 1.28 -0.66 -1.57
CA LEU A 17 0.38 0.01 -2.52
C LEU A 17 -0.94 -0.75 -2.66
N PHE A 18 -0.88 -2.07 -2.83
CA PHE A 18 -2.05 -2.93 -2.97
C PHE A 18 -2.92 -2.91 -1.71
N ILE A 19 -2.31 -2.98 -0.52
CA ILE A 19 -3.02 -2.87 0.75
C ILE A 19 -3.73 -1.52 0.85
N CYS A 20 -3.05 -0.41 0.56
CA CYS A 20 -3.68 0.91 0.58
C CYS A 20 -4.85 1.02 -0.39
N ALA A 21 -4.68 0.55 -1.64
CA ALA A 21 -5.71 0.64 -2.66
C ALA A 21 -6.95 -0.18 -2.28
N THR A 22 -6.76 -1.44 -1.87
CA THR A 22 -7.86 -2.35 -1.54
C THR A 22 -8.60 -1.92 -0.28
N SER A 23 -7.88 -1.62 0.80
CA SER A 23 -8.49 -1.18 2.07
C SER A 23 -9.12 0.20 1.97
N GLY A 24 -8.48 1.15 1.28
CA GLY A 24 -9.05 2.47 1.02
C GLY A 24 -10.34 2.38 0.19
N THR A 25 -10.34 1.56 -0.87
CA THR A 25 -11.55 1.31 -1.68
C THR A 25 -12.65 0.67 -0.83
N LEU A 26 -12.32 -0.31 0.01
CA LEU A 26 -13.28 -0.96 0.90
C LEU A 26 -13.86 0.03 1.92
N ALA A 27 -13.06 0.92 2.49
CA ALA A 27 -13.54 1.97 3.38
C ALA A 27 -14.54 2.89 2.65
N VAL A 28 -14.17 3.39 1.48
CA VAL A 28 -15.02 4.29 0.67
C VAL A 28 -16.32 3.61 0.27
N LEU A 29 -16.25 2.37 -0.23
CA LEU A 29 -17.45 1.60 -0.60
C LEU A 29 -18.35 1.33 0.60
N THR A 30 -17.78 1.01 1.76
CA THR A 30 -18.55 0.75 2.99
C THR A 30 -19.29 2.01 3.45
N VAL A 31 -18.63 3.16 3.39
CA VAL A 31 -19.26 4.46 3.73
C VAL A 31 -20.39 4.80 2.75
N LEU A 32 -20.19 4.56 1.45
CA LEU A 32 -21.17 4.94 0.43
C LEU A 32 -22.36 3.98 0.34
N LEU A 33 -22.13 2.67 0.44
CA LEU A 33 -23.14 1.64 0.15
C LEU A 33 -23.83 1.10 1.40
N ALA A 34 -23.21 1.23 2.58
CA ALA A 34 -23.74 0.68 3.83
C ALA A 34 -23.75 1.69 5.00
N PRO A 35 -24.20 2.96 4.81
CA PRO A 35 -24.10 3.99 5.85
C PRO A 35 -24.89 3.69 7.12
N ASN A 36 -25.90 2.81 7.06
CA ASN A 36 -26.75 2.43 8.18
C ASN A 36 -26.46 1.01 8.72
N ASP A 37 -25.41 0.34 8.24
CA ASP A 37 -25.03 -0.97 8.76
C ASP A 37 -24.31 -0.81 10.11
N SER A 38 -24.81 -1.49 11.13
CA SER A 38 -24.20 -1.54 12.48
C SER A 38 -22.73 -1.97 12.49
N LYS A 39 -22.25 -2.65 11.44
CA LYS A 39 -20.87 -3.12 11.29
C LYS A 39 -20.02 -2.23 10.38
N ALA A 40 -20.62 -1.30 9.64
CA ALA A 40 -19.89 -0.44 8.70
C ALA A 40 -18.76 0.33 9.38
N ASN A 41 -19.01 0.89 10.57
CA ASN A 41 -18.01 1.68 11.30
C ASN A 41 -16.78 0.84 11.70
N PHE A 42 -16.99 -0.43 12.07
CA PHE A 42 -15.90 -1.35 12.38
C PHE A 42 -15.07 -1.69 11.14
N VAL A 43 -15.74 -1.96 10.01
CA VAL A 43 -15.08 -2.25 8.73
C VAL A 43 -14.26 -1.05 8.27
N VAL A 44 -14.81 0.17 8.35
CA VAL A 44 -14.11 1.40 8.01
C VAL A 44 -12.88 1.61 8.89
N LEU A 45 -13.00 1.38 10.20
CA LEU A 45 -11.86 1.48 11.14
C LEU A 45 -10.74 0.50 10.77
N MET A 46 -11.08 -0.78 10.54
CA MET A 46 -10.10 -1.81 10.18
C MET A 46 -9.45 -1.52 8.83
N SER A 47 -10.23 -1.04 7.86
CA SER A 47 -9.71 -0.57 6.59
C SER A 47 -8.73 0.58 6.75
N LEU A 48 -9.01 1.56 7.62
CA LEU A 48 -8.11 2.69 7.86
C LEU A 48 -6.78 2.25 8.49
N ILE A 49 -6.82 1.29 9.42
CA ILE A 49 -5.62 0.67 10.01
C ILE A 49 -4.79 -0.02 8.93
N ALA A 50 -5.43 -0.79 8.04
CA ALA A 50 -4.78 -1.44 6.92
C ALA A 50 -4.15 -0.43 5.95
N VAL A 51 -4.84 0.67 5.62
CA VAL A 51 -4.28 1.77 4.82
C VAL A 51 -3.01 2.32 5.48
N GLY A 52 -3.04 2.57 6.79
CA GLY A 52 -1.88 3.06 7.54
C GLY A 52 -0.68 2.11 7.47
N PHE A 53 -0.92 0.81 7.59
CA PHE A 53 0.12 -0.22 7.45
C PHE A 53 0.71 -0.26 6.04
N GLY A 54 -0.14 -0.21 5.00
CA GLY A 54 0.30 -0.14 3.61
C GLY A 54 1.17 1.11 3.35
N ALA A 55 0.74 2.26 3.86
CA ALA A 55 1.45 3.53 3.69
C ALA A 55 2.81 3.53 4.42
N ALA A 56 2.88 2.95 5.62
CA ALA A 56 4.13 2.77 6.33
C ALA A 56 5.10 1.86 5.55
N THR A 57 4.59 0.75 5.01
CA THR A 57 5.38 -0.17 4.18
C THR A 57 5.92 0.51 2.94
N MET A 58 5.09 1.28 2.24
CA MET A 58 5.51 2.08 1.08
C MET A 58 6.58 3.11 1.46
N ARG A 59 6.41 3.80 2.60
CA ARG A 59 7.36 4.82 3.06
C ARG A 59 8.75 4.24 3.34
N VAL A 60 8.82 3.07 3.95
CA VAL A 60 10.09 2.39 4.26
C VAL A 60 10.79 1.94 2.99
N THR A 61 10.03 1.50 1.98
CA THR A 61 10.56 0.94 0.73
C THR A 61 10.78 1.96 -0.39
N PHE A 62 10.23 3.17 -0.26
CA PHE A 62 10.21 4.20 -1.30
C PHE A 62 11.59 4.53 -1.88
N LYS A 63 12.59 4.77 -1.03
CA LYS A 63 13.94 5.12 -1.49
C LYS A 63 14.60 4.01 -2.30
N ALA A 64 14.41 2.76 -1.88
CA ALA A 64 14.97 1.60 -2.59
C ALA A 64 14.30 1.44 -3.96
N VAL A 65 12.98 1.59 -4.03
CA VAL A 65 12.25 1.57 -5.31
C VAL A 65 12.67 2.71 -6.21
N GLN A 66 12.85 3.93 -5.68
CA GLN A 66 13.29 5.07 -6.47
C GLN A 66 14.68 4.85 -7.09
N ALA A 67 15.63 4.30 -6.32
CA ALA A 67 16.96 3.97 -6.83
C ALA A 67 16.89 2.89 -7.93
N CYS A 68 16.10 1.84 -7.71
CA CYS A 68 15.89 0.79 -8.70
C CYS A 68 15.26 1.34 -10.01
N LEU A 69 14.27 2.23 -9.89
CA LEU A 69 13.63 2.85 -11.06
C LEU A 69 14.61 3.73 -11.84
N ALA A 70 15.47 4.47 -11.15
CA ALA A 70 16.48 5.32 -11.77
C ALA A 70 17.54 4.47 -12.52
N GLU A 71 17.93 3.34 -11.95
CA GLU A 71 18.87 2.40 -12.58
C GLU A 71 18.25 1.78 -13.85
N ILE A 72 17.00 1.32 -13.78
CA ILE A 72 16.27 0.80 -14.96
C ILE A 72 16.15 1.87 -16.05
N ALA A 73 15.81 3.11 -15.67
CA ALA A 73 15.69 4.21 -16.61
C ALA A 73 17.03 4.50 -17.31
N ASN A 74 18.14 4.47 -16.58
CA ASN A 74 19.48 4.71 -17.13
C ASN A 74 19.96 3.58 -18.05
N ILE A 75 19.50 2.34 -17.86
CA ILE A 75 19.79 1.23 -18.78
C ILE A 75 18.98 1.34 -20.07
N LEU A 76 17.78 1.94 -20.01
CA LEU A 76 16.85 2.00 -21.14
C LEU A 76 17.09 3.21 -22.08
N LEU A 77 17.79 4.24 -21.59
CA LEU A 77 18.05 5.53 -22.27
C LEU A 77 19.47 5.57 -22.87
#